data_AF-A0A840FCP2-F1
#
_entry.id   AF-A0A840FCP2-F1
#
_cell.length_a   1.000
_cell.length_b   1.000
_cell.length_c   1.000
_cell.angle_alpha   90.00
_cell.angle_beta   90.00
_cell.angle_gamma   90.00
#
_symmetry.space_group_name_H-M   'P 1'
#
loop_
_entity.id
_entity.type
_entity.pdbx_description
1 polymer ?
#
loop_
_entity_poly.entity_id
_entity_poly.type
_entity_poly.pdbx_seq_one_letter_code
_entity_poly.pdbx_strand_id
1 'polypeptide(L)'
;MTFDLATHLTAAALALAFAQQSVEHLAGAAAVQERWLFAPRLALSVLLFLACIGVLPVANAAGVLTLALLANHLLILPFFNGPYNGGADRMGLLMLVCLAGAFTLPDVRWRELAFGYLGMQLLLSYAMAGWVKIANPAWRRGEALRDVFRFSAYPAGENIRQLADRPRLLWVAGWAVMLFELAFPLAMLSRPALLAALAIAASFHLANACLFGLNRFFWIWIAAYPSLLWLQDRLLG
;
A
#
# COMPACT_ATOMS: atom_id res chain seq x y z
N MET A 1 -8.95 -1.74 18.73
CA MET A 1 -7.61 -1.15 18.47
C MET A 1 -7.72 0.35 18.74
N THR A 2 -6.83 0.93 19.55
CA THR A 2 -6.89 2.37 19.85
C THR A 2 -6.40 3.21 18.66
N PHE A 3 -6.81 4.47 18.59
CA PHE A 3 -6.38 5.41 17.55
C PHE A 3 -4.86 5.59 17.52
N ASP A 4 -4.24 5.81 18.68
CA ASP A 4 -2.79 5.99 18.77
C ASP A 4 -2.03 4.74 18.32
N LEU A 5 -2.47 3.55 18.74
CA LEU A 5 -1.83 2.30 18.30
C LEU A 5 -1.95 2.13 16.78
N ALA A 6 -3.12 2.38 16.21
CA ALA A 6 -3.34 2.20 14.78
C ALA A 6 -2.52 3.19 13.94
N THR A 7 -2.48 4.46 14.32
CA THR A 7 -1.70 5.50 13.63
C THR A 7 -0.21 5.21 13.70
N HIS A 8 0.31 4.82 14.87
CA HIS A 8 1.74 4.50 15.05
C HIS A 8 2.13 3.23 14.31
N LEU A 9 1.30 2.17 14.31
CA LEU A 9 1.56 0.96 13.53
C LEU A 9 1.56 1.24 12.01
N THR A 10 0.62 2.06 11.53
CA THR A 10 0.54 2.45 10.11
C THR A 10 1.78 3.25 9.71
N ALA A 11 2.16 4.25 10.51
CA ALA A 11 3.32 5.08 10.27
C ALA A 11 4.64 4.30 10.35
N ALA A 12 4.79 3.40 11.33
CA ALA A 12 5.96 2.54 11.46
C ALA A 12 6.10 1.58 10.28
N ALA A 13 5.01 0.94 9.85
CA ALA A 13 5.02 0.05 8.68
C ALA A 13 5.34 0.81 7.38
N LEU A 14 4.76 2.00 7.19
CA LEU A 14 5.07 2.87 6.06
C LEU A 14 6.54 3.29 6.06
N ALA A 15 7.07 3.67 7.22
CA ALA A 15 8.46 4.03 7.41
C ALA A 15 9.41 2.89 7.02
N LEU A 16 9.13 1.65 7.44
CA LEU A 16 9.91 0.48 7.05
C LEU A 16 9.85 0.24 5.53
N ALA A 17 8.66 0.34 4.92
CA ALA A 17 8.50 0.21 3.48
C ALA A 17 9.31 1.27 2.71
N PHE A 18 9.32 2.50 3.19
CA PHE A 18 10.08 3.60 2.58
C PHE A 18 11.59 3.45 2.80
N ALA A 19 12.02 3.02 3.98
CA ALA A 19 13.43 2.76 4.27
C ALA A 19 13.97 1.66 3.35
N GLN A 20 13.24 0.56 3.19
CA GLN A 20 13.59 -0.53 2.28
C GLN A 20 13.75 -0.03 0.84
N GLN A 21 12.79 0.74 0.33
CA GLN A 21 12.86 1.33 -1.01
C GLN A 21 14.04 2.29 -1.16
N SER A 22 14.30 3.13 -0.16
CA SER A 22 15.44 4.04 -0.21
C SER A 22 16.78 3.32 -0.26
N VAL A 23 16.93 2.18 0.43
CA VAL A 23 18.15 1.37 0.35
C VAL A 23 18.39 0.86 -1.08
N GLU A 24 17.34 0.46 -1.81
CA GLU A 24 17.46 0.06 -3.23
C GLU A 24 18.04 1.20 -4.09
N HIS A 25 17.58 2.43 -3.87
CA HIS A 25 18.03 3.62 -4.61
C HIS A 25 19.35 4.22 -4.10
N LEU A 26 19.90 3.67 -3.02
CA LEU A 26 21.22 4.03 -2.50
C LEU A 26 22.28 2.96 -2.82
N ALA A 27 21.87 1.82 -3.38
CA ALA A 27 22.78 0.78 -3.84
C ALA A 27 23.67 1.29 -4.99
N GLY A 28 24.82 0.64 -5.17
CA GLY A 28 25.89 1.10 -6.07
C GLY A 28 25.46 1.32 -7.53
N ALA A 29 24.40 0.64 -7.99
CA ALA A 29 23.88 0.74 -9.35
C ALA A 29 22.96 1.96 -9.61
N ALA A 30 22.53 2.68 -8.57
CA ALA A 30 21.62 3.82 -8.71
C ALA A 30 22.35 5.12 -9.12
N ALA A 31 21.66 5.96 -9.90
CA ALA A 31 22.18 7.25 -10.35
C ALA A 31 22.47 8.18 -9.15
N VAL A 32 23.54 8.99 -9.25
CA VAL A 32 23.94 9.92 -8.15
C VAL A 32 22.80 10.87 -7.76
N GLN A 33 22.00 11.30 -8.74
CA GLN A 33 20.84 12.18 -8.52
C GLN A 33 19.75 11.52 -7.66
N GLU A 34 19.54 10.20 -7.79
CA GLU A 34 18.61 9.46 -6.94
C GLU A 34 19.09 9.45 -5.48
N ARG A 35 20.40 9.32 -5.25
CA ARG A 35 20.94 9.26 -3.88
C ARG A 35 20.63 10.52 -3.07
N TRP A 36 20.66 11.69 -3.70
CA TRP A 36 20.29 12.96 -3.06
C TRP A 36 18.83 13.04 -2.62
N LEU A 37 17.93 12.32 -3.30
CA LEU A 37 16.51 12.29 -2.97
C LEU A 37 16.18 11.20 -1.93
N PHE A 38 16.80 10.02 -2.04
CA PHE A 38 16.50 8.87 -1.20
C PHE A 38 17.31 8.78 0.09
N ALA A 39 18.48 9.42 0.19
CA ALA A 39 19.21 9.51 1.47
C ALA A 39 18.40 10.28 2.54
N PRO A 40 17.82 11.47 2.24
CA PRO A 40 16.89 12.13 3.17
C PRO A 40 15.69 11.26 3.49
N ARG A 41 15.09 10.60 2.49
CA ARG A 41 13.94 9.70 2.71
C ARG A 41 14.29 8.57 3.66
N LEU A 42 15.46 7.94 3.51
CA LEU A 42 15.92 6.88 4.41
C LEU A 42 16.06 7.39 5.84
N ALA A 43 16.78 8.50 6.03
CA ALA A 43 16.99 9.09 7.35
C ALA A 43 15.65 9.44 8.02
N LEU A 44 14.77 10.14 7.31
CA LEU A 44 13.44 10.51 7.82
C LEU A 44 12.57 9.29 8.13
N SER A 45 12.66 8.23 7.32
CA SER A 45 11.91 6.99 7.55
C SER A 45 12.41 6.25 8.80
N VAL A 46 13.74 6.13 8.97
CA VAL A 46 14.33 5.52 10.17
C VAL A 46 13.92 6.31 11.42
N LEU A 47 14.02 7.64 11.37
CA LEU A 47 13.59 8.48 12.48
C LEU A 47 12.10 8.34 12.77
N LEU A 48 11.24 8.30 11.74
CA LEU A 48 9.80 8.11 11.94
C LEU A 48 9.51 6.75 12.59
N PHE A 49 10.18 5.69 12.15
CA PHE A 49 10.05 4.37 12.76
C PHE A 49 10.44 4.41 14.25
N LEU A 50 11.61 4.98 14.57
CA LEU A 50 12.09 5.11 15.95
C LEU A 50 11.15 5.96 16.83
N ALA A 51 10.55 7.02 16.27
CA ALA A 51 9.51 7.78 16.96
C ALA A 51 8.26 6.95 17.23
N CYS A 52 7.81 6.15 16.25
CA CYS A 52 6.59 5.36 16.38
C CYS A 52 6.72 4.20 17.38
N ILE A 53 7.92 3.67 17.59
CA ILE A 53 8.20 2.63 18.60
C ILE A 53 8.62 3.19 19.96
N GLY A 54 8.59 4.51 20.15
CA GLY A 54 8.88 5.16 21.43
C GLY A 54 10.36 5.27 21.79
N VAL A 55 11.28 5.06 20.84
CA VAL A 55 12.73 5.20 21.07
C VAL A 55 13.19 6.65 21.05
N LEU A 56 12.54 7.51 20.25
CA LEU A 56 12.85 8.95 20.21
C LEU A 56 12.02 9.72 21.27
N PRO A 57 12.66 10.33 22.28
CA PRO A 57 11.96 11.05 23.37
C PRO A 57 11.60 12.48 22.96
N VAL A 58 11.09 12.67 21.75
CA VAL A 58 10.76 13.99 21.20
C VAL A 58 9.26 14.10 21.00
N ALA A 59 8.63 15.02 21.73
CA ALA A 59 7.19 15.27 21.60
C ALA A 59 6.83 15.64 20.16
N ASN A 60 5.74 15.06 19.65
CA ASN A 60 5.23 15.28 18.29
C ASN A 60 6.21 14.93 17.14
N ALA A 61 7.28 14.17 17.40
CA ALA A 61 8.25 13.78 16.38
C ALA A 61 7.59 13.09 15.18
N ALA A 62 6.65 12.17 15.42
CA ALA A 62 5.95 11.46 14.36
C ALA A 62 5.22 12.41 13.39
N GLY A 63 4.59 13.47 13.89
CA GLY A 63 3.90 14.46 13.05
C GLY A 63 4.86 15.26 12.18
N VAL A 64 5.93 15.79 12.78
CA VAL A 64 6.95 16.56 12.05
C VAL A 64 7.66 15.70 11.00
N LEU A 65 8.06 14.48 11.37
CA LEU A 65 8.72 13.54 10.46
C LEU A 65 7.80 13.09 9.33
N THR A 66 6.50 12.88 9.60
CA THR A 66 5.52 12.57 8.55
C THR A 66 5.35 13.73 7.57
N LEU A 67 5.28 14.98 8.04
CA LEU A 67 5.24 16.16 7.16
C LEU A 67 6.51 16.31 6.33
N ALA A 68 7.68 16.09 6.93
CA ALA A 68 8.96 16.11 6.21
C ALA A 68 9.04 15.00 5.15
N LEU A 69 8.56 13.78 5.45
CA LEU A 69 8.44 12.70 4.48
C LEU A 69 7.44 13.01 3.37
N LEU A 70 6.32 13.66 3.68
CA LEU A 70 5.35 14.11 2.68
C LEU A 70 6.01 15.09 1.70
N ALA A 71 6.70 16.11 2.21
CA ALA A 71 7.42 17.07 1.38
C ALA A 71 8.51 16.38 0.53
N ASN A 72 9.32 15.51 1.13
CA ASN A 72 10.34 14.75 0.42
C ASN A 72 9.73 13.83 -0.66
N HIS A 73 8.61 13.16 -0.38
CA HIS A 73 7.92 12.31 -1.34
C HIS A 73 7.40 13.12 -2.54
N LEU A 74 6.83 14.31 -2.30
CA LEU A 74 6.42 15.22 -3.38
C LEU A 74 7.59 15.67 -4.26
N LEU A 75 8.80 15.81 -3.72
CA LEU A 75 10.01 16.10 -4.50
C LEU A 75 10.51 14.90 -5.32
N ILE A 76 10.22 13.67 -4.87
CA ILE A 76 10.61 12.43 -5.56
C ILE A 76 9.68 12.14 -6.75
N LEU A 77 8.38 12.41 -6.63
CA LEU A 77 7.37 12.04 -7.63
C LEU A 77 7.69 12.51 -9.06
N PRO A 78 8.18 13.74 -9.32
CA PRO A 78 8.52 14.18 -10.68
C PRO A 78 9.76 13.51 -11.27
N PHE A 79 10.60 12.86 -10.46
CA PHE A 79 11.81 12.20 -10.95
C PHE A 79 11.49 10.86 -11.65
N PHE A 80 10.48 10.15 -11.17
CA PHE A 80 10.04 8.86 -11.70
C PHE A 80 8.80 8.97 -12.61
N ASN A 81 8.67 10.11 -13.32
CA ASN A 81 7.51 10.57 -14.11
C ASN A 81 7.16 9.68 -15.34
N GLY A 82 7.11 8.37 -15.15
CA GLY A 82 6.50 7.42 -16.07
C GLY A 82 4.98 7.55 -16.07
N PRO A 83 4.27 6.77 -16.90
CA PRO A 83 2.86 7.01 -17.27
C PRO A 83 1.91 7.15 -16.07
N TYR A 84 2.25 6.59 -14.91
CA TYR A 84 1.68 6.93 -13.61
C TYR A 84 2.73 6.60 -12.55
N ASN A 85 3.03 7.51 -11.62
CA ASN A 85 3.48 7.09 -10.28
C ASN A 85 2.50 6.00 -9.82
N GLY A 86 3.03 4.80 -9.57
CA GLY A 86 2.24 3.56 -9.56
C GLY A 86 1.21 3.53 -8.44
N GLY A 87 0.41 2.46 -8.36
CA GLY A 87 -0.55 2.31 -7.26
C GLY A 87 0.10 2.35 -5.87
N ALA A 88 1.36 1.91 -5.75
CA ALA A 88 2.14 2.01 -4.51
C ALA A 88 2.50 3.47 -4.16
N ASP A 89 2.91 4.30 -5.12
CA ASP A 89 3.24 5.70 -4.85
C ASP A 89 2.01 6.51 -4.48
N ARG A 90 0.88 6.27 -5.17
CA ARG A 90 -0.40 6.92 -4.83
C ARG A 90 -0.89 6.56 -3.43
N MET A 91 -0.82 5.27 -3.08
CA MET A 91 -1.21 4.80 -1.75
C MET A 91 -0.25 5.32 -0.67
N GLY A 92 1.06 5.38 -0.97
CA GLY A 92 2.08 5.99 -0.11
C GLY A 92 1.80 7.46 0.17
N LEU A 93 1.55 8.26 -0.87
CA LEU A 93 1.18 9.66 -0.76
C LEU A 93 -0.11 9.85 0.07
N LEU A 94 -1.15 9.06 -0.22
CA LEU A 94 -2.39 9.08 0.54
C LEU A 94 -2.16 8.82 2.03
N MET A 95 -1.38 7.79 2.37
CA MET A 95 -1.04 7.50 3.76
C MET A 95 -0.29 8.65 4.42
N LEU A 96 0.69 9.25 3.75
CA LEU A 96 1.44 10.40 4.29
C LEU A 96 0.51 11.58 4.60
N VAL A 97 -0.42 11.90 3.69
CA VAL A 97 -1.39 13.00 3.90
C VAL A 97 -2.31 12.68 5.08
N CYS A 98 -2.86 11.46 5.14
CA CYS A 98 -3.77 11.07 6.21
C CYS A 98 -3.08 11.01 7.57
N LEU A 99 -1.86 10.47 7.63
CA LEU A 99 -1.04 10.41 8.84
C LEU A 99 -0.60 11.83 9.28
N ALA A 100 -0.24 12.70 8.35
CA ALA A 100 0.05 14.10 8.66
C ALA A 100 -1.14 14.77 9.33
N GLY A 101 -2.35 14.57 8.80
CA GLY A 101 -3.59 15.05 9.44
C GLY A 101 -3.83 14.41 10.80
N ALA A 102 -3.67 13.08 10.90
CA ALA A 102 -3.87 12.32 12.14
C ALA A 102 -2.93 12.75 13.27
N PHE A 103 -1.69 13.12 12.96
CA PHE A 103 -0.71 13.56 13.96
C PHE A 103 -0.75 15.06 14.26
N THR A 104 -1.10 15.92 13.29
CA THR A 104 -0.87 17.37 13.43
C THR A 104 -2.12 18.22 13.57
N LEU A 105 -3.31 17.73 13.21
CA LEU A 105 -4.55 18.51 13.37
C LEU A 105 -4.89 18.71 14.87
N PRO A 106 -5.41 19.89 15.25
CA PRO A 106 -5.62 20.23 16.66
C PRO A 106 -6.84 19.55 17.29
N ASP A 107 -7.88 19.29 16.51
CA ASP A 107 -9.12 18.63 16.98
C ASP A 107 -9.03 17.11 16.77
N VAL A 108 -9.38 16.35 17.80
CA VAL A 108 -9.45 14.89 17.75
C VAL A 108 -10.38 14.40 16.63
N ARG A 109 -11.51 15.08 16.38
CA ARG A 109 -12.45 14.71 15.31
C ARG A 109 -11.81 14.83 13.93
N TRP A 110 -11.01 15.86 13.71
CA TRP A 110 -10.30 16.05 12.43
C TRP A 110 -9.19 15.02 12.25
N ARG A 111 -8.49 14.66 13.32
CA ARG A 111 -7.49 13.57 13.31
C ARG A 111 -8.12 12.22 12.98
N GLU A 112 -9.23 11.88 13.65
CA GLU A 112 -10.00 10.66 13.38
C GLU A 112 -10.55 10.64 11.95
N LEU A 113 -11.03 11.76 11.43
CA LEU A 113 -11.52 11.86 10.06
C LEU A 113 -10.40 11.62 9.03
N ALA A 114 -9.23 12.24 9.21
CA ALA A 114 -8.09 12.04 8.32
C ALA A 114 -7.65 10.58 8.27
N PHE A 115 -7.57 9.92 9.44
CA PHE A 115 -7.18 8.51 9.51
C PHE A 115 -8.28 7.54 9.05
N GLY A 116 -9.54 7.84 9.36
CA GLY A 116 -10.69 7.08 8.88
C GLY A 116 -10.86 7.17 7.36
N TYR A 117 -10.52 8.31 6.76
CA TYR A 117 -10.46 8.46 5.32
C TYR A 117 -9.46 7.48 4.69
N LEU A 118 -8.28 7.28 5.29
CA LEU A 118 -7.32 6.27 4.83
C LEU A 118 -7.92 4.85 4.84
N GLY A 119 -8.57 4.46 5.95
CA GLY A 119 -9.24 3.16 6.05
C GLY A 119 -10.33 3.00 4.98
N MET A 120 -11.14 4.03 4.77
CA MET A 120 -12.19 4.03 3.76
C MET A 120 -11.61 3.94 2.34
N GLN A 121 -10.52 4.66 2.06
CA GLN A 121 -9.85 4.58 0.76
C GLN A 121 -9.24 3.20 0.51
N LEU A 122 -8.69 2.52 1.53
CA LEU A 122 -8.23 1.14 1.39
C LEU A 122 -9.40 0.19 1.03
N LEU A 123 -10.53 0.32 1.72
CA LEU A 123 -11.75 -0.44 1.45
C LEU A 123 -12.24 -0.23 0.00
N LEU A 124 -12.36 1.04 -0.40
CA LEU A 124 -12.81 1.43 -1.74
C LEU A 124 -11.80 1.03 -2.82
N SER A 125 -10.51 1.02 -2.53
CA SER A 125 -9.48 0.64 -3.51
C SER A 125 -9.65 -0.81 -3.94
N TYR A 126 -9.96 -1.73 -3.03
CA TYR A 126 -10.29 -3.11 -3.40
C TYR A 126 -11.60 -3.19 -4.20
N ALA A 127 -12.68 -2.56 -3.71
CA ALA A 127 -13.97 -2.59 -4.39
C ALA A 127 -13.91 -2.04 -5.82
N MET A 128 -13.24 -0.89 -6.00
CA MET A 128 -13.07 -0.24 -7.30
C MET A 128 -12.15 -1.04 -8.22
N ALA A 129 -11.12 -1.69 -7.68
CA ALA A 129 -10.28 -2.60 -8.46
C ALA A 129 -11.11 -3.77 -9.00
N GLY A 130 -11.99 -4.37 -8.20
CA GLY A 130 -12.90 -5.42 -8.63
C GLY A 130 -13.92 -4.92 -9.67
N TRP A 131 -14.48 -3.72 -9.44
CA TRP A 131 -15.44 -3.09 -10.34
C TRP A 131 -14.86 -2.83 -11.74
N VAL A 132 -13.67 -2.24 -11.81
CA VAL A 132 -13.00 -1.96 -13.09
C VAL A 132 -12.70 -3.26 -13.83
N LYS A 133 -12.30 -4.31 -13.12
CA LYS A 133 -12.05 -5.63 -13.73
C LYS A 133 -13.35 -6.26 -14.25
N ILE A 134 -14.42 -6.30 -13.47
CA ILE A 134 -15.66 -6.95 -13.90
C ILE A 134 -16.33 -6.21 -15.07
N ALA A 135 -16.24 -4.87 -15.10
CA ALA A 135 -16.75 -4.07 -16.21
C ALA A 135 -16.00 -4.39 -17.52
N ASN A 136 -14.70 -4.63 -17.46
CA ASN A 136 -13.86 -4.93 -18.62
C ASN A 136 -14.11 -6.37 -19.15
N PRO A 137 -14.59 -6.53 -20.41
CA PRO A 137 -14.81 -7.86 -21.00
C PRO A 137 -13.58 -8.77 -21.03
N ALA A 138 -12.37 -8.22 -21.18
CA ALA A 138 -11.13 -9.00 -21.24
C ALA A 138 -10.85 -9.75 -19.93
N TRP A 139 -11.20 -9.17 -18.78
CA TRP A 139 -11.10 -9.83 -17.49
C TRP A 139 -12.13 -10.97 -17.35
N ARG A 140 -13.38 -10.72 -17.74
CA ARG A 140 -14.46 -11.74 -17.71
C ARG A 140 -14.17 -12.95 -18.61
N ARG A 141 -13.50 -12.71 -19.76
CA ARG A 141 -13.05 -13.76 -20.68
C ARG A 141 -11.71 -14.40 -20.28
N GLY A 142 -11.05 -13.90 -19.24
CA GLY A 142 -9.74 -14.38 -18.76
C GLY A 142 -8.55 -13.96 -19.65
N GLU A 143 -8.78 -13.12 -20.66
CA GLU A 143 -7.75 -12.59 -21.56
C GLU A 143 -6.78 -11.67 -20.80
N ALA A 144 -7.31 -10.78 -19.94
CA ALA A 144 -6.49 -9.80 -19.23
C ALA A 144 -5.43 -10.46 -18.34
N LEU A 145 -5.79 -11.52 -17.60
CA LEU A 145 -4.82 -12.22 -16.75
C LEU A 145 -3.80 -13.00 -17.60
N ARG A 146 -4.20 -13.57 -18.74
CA ARG A 146 -3.26 -14.18 -19.69
C ARG A 146 -2.25 -13.18 -20.21
N ASP A 147 -2.68 -11.97 -20.54
CA ASP A 147 -1.80 -10.90 -21.00
C ASP A 147 -0.81 -10.47 -19.90
N VAL A 148 -1.24 -10.38 -18.64
CA VAL A 148 -0.34 -10.13 -17.51
C VAL A 148 0.76 -11.20 -17.44
N PHE A 149 0.40 -12.48 -17.48
CA PHE A 149 1.40 -13.55 -17.44
C PHE A 149 2.29 -13.57 -18.69
N ARG A 150 1.76 -13.25 -19.86
CA ARG A 150 2.50 -13.30 -21.13
C ARG A 150 3.45 -12.12 -21.32
N PHE A 151 3.06 -10.92 -20.90
CA PHE A 151 3.76 -9.67 -21.19
C PHE A 151 4.37 -8.99 -19.98
N SER A 152 4.42 -9.66 -18.82
CA SER A 152 5.13 -9.13 -17.64
C SER A 152 6.57 -8.74 -17.99
N ALA A 153 6.90 -7.47 -17.74
CA ALA A 153 8.18 -6.85 -18.10
C ALA A 153 9.30 -7.17 -17.09
N TYR A 154 8.94 -7.55 -15.86
CA TYR A 154 9.92 -7.86 -14.82
C TYR A 154 10.51 -9.28 -15.00
N PRO A 155 11.82 -9.47 -14.76
CA PRO A 155 12.48 -10.78 -14.89
C PRO A 155 11.82 -11.89 -14.05
N ALA A 156 11.27 -11.55 -12.89
CA ALA A 156 10.53 -12.48 -12.04
C ALA A 156 9.38 -13.19 -12.77
N GLY A 157 8.76 -12.51 -13.74
CA GLY A 157 7.65 -13.03 -14.53
C GLY A 157 8.06 -14.04 -15.60
N GLU A 158 9.34 -14.15 -15.98
CA GLU A 158 9.78 -14.98 -17.11
C GLU A 158 9.51 -16.47 -16.90
N ASN A 159 9.79 -16.97 -15.69
CA ASN A 159 9.63 -18.38 -15.32
C ASN A 159 8.17 -18.84 -15.30
N ILE A 160 7.22 -17.91 -15.24
CA ILE A 160 5.79 -18.19 -15.14
C ILE A 160 5.02 -17.82 -16.41
N ARG A 161 5.69 -17.31 -17.46
CA ARG A 161 5.05 -16.95 -18.75
C ARG A 161 4.25 -18.10 -19.35
N GLN A 162 4.72 -19.34 -19.19
CA GLN A 162 4.05 -20.55 -19.68
C GLN A 162 2.68 -20.79 -19.02
N LEU A 163 2.38 -20.20 -17.86
CA LEU A 163 1.03 -20.27 -17.27
C LEU A 163 -0.02 -19.57 -18.15
N ALA A 164 0.39 -18.65 -19.04
CA ALA A 164 -0.49 -18.03 -20.03
C ALA A 164 -1.15 -19.06 -20.99
N ASP A 165 -0.55 -20.25 -21.11
CA ASP A 165 -1.04 -21.35 -21.93
C ASP A 165 -2.04 -22.26 -21.19
N ARG A 166 -2.39 -21.92 -19.93
CA ARG A 166 -3.44 -22.58 -19.13
C ARG A 166 -4.67 -21.68 -18.99
N PRO A 167 -5.47 -21.47 -20.05
CA PRO A 167 -6.54 -20.47 -20.07
C PRO A 167 -7.63 -20.73 -19.04
N ARG A 168 -7.98 -22.00 -18.76
CA ARG A 168 -8.99 -22.34 -17.75
C ARG A 168 -8.54 -21.95 -16.33
N LEU A 169 -7.28 -22.20 -16.00
CA LEU A 169 -6.70 -21.84 -14.70
C LEU A 169 -6.75 -20.32 -14.51
N LEU A 170 -6.29 -19.56 -15.51
CA LEU A 170 -6.26 -18.10 -15.44
C LEU A 170 -7.65 -17.47 -15.48
N TRP A 171 -8.61 -18.10 -16.16
CA TRP A 171 -10.01 -17.69 -16.10
C TRP A 171 -10.59 -17.86 -14.68
N VAL A 172 -10.39 -19.02 -14.04
CA VAL A 172 -10.83 -19.26 -12.65
C VAL A 172 -10.15 -18.28 -11.70
N ALA A 173 -8.83 -18.10 -11.83
CA ALA A 173 -8.09 -17.15 -11.00
C ALA A 173 -8.56 -15.70 -11.18
N GLY A 174 -8.84 -15.29 -12.42
CA GLY A 174 -9.39 -13.97 -12.73
C GLY A 174 -10.75 -13.73 -12.08
N TRP A 175 -11.66 -14.70 -12.16
CA TRP A 175 -12.96 -14.62 -11.49
C TRP A 175 -12.84 -14.62 -9.96
N ALA A 176 -11.95 -15.44 -9.40
CA ALA A 176 -11.69 -15.44 -7.96
C ALA A 176 -11.23 -14.06 -7.47
N VAL A 177 -10.30 -13.41 -8.19
CA VAL A 177 -9.84 -12.05 -7.87
C VAL A 177 -10.97 -11.03 -7.96
N MET A 178 -11.74 -11.04 -9.06
CA MET A 178 -12.85 -10.08 -9.24
C MET A 178 -13.90 -10.21 -8.14
N LEU A 179 -14.33 -11.44 -7.84
CA LEU A 179 -15.36 -11.68 -6.82
C LEU A 179 -14.84 -11.33 -5.42
N PHE A 180 -13.60 -11.68 -5.10
CA PHE A 180 -12.99 -11.31 -3.82
C PHE A 180 -12.93 -9.79 -3.64
N GLU A 181 -12.42 -9.06 -4.64
CA GLU A 181 -12.27 -7.61 -4.58
C GLU A 181 -13.63 -6.90 -4.44
N LEU A 182 -14.66 -7.35 -5.16
CA LEU A 182 -16.03 -6.82 -5.05
C LEU A 182 -16.70 -7.16 -3.72
N ALA A 183 -16.43 -8.34 -3.17
CA ALA A 183 -16.98 -8.77 -1.87
C ALA A 183 -16.20 -8.21 -0.68
N PHE A 184 -15.01 -7.66 -0.89
CA PHE A 184 -14.13 -7.16 0.18
C PHE A 184 -14.83 -6.17 1.13
N PRO A 185 -15.71 -5.23 0.69
CA PRO A 185 -16.46 -4.37 1.60
C PRO A 185 -17.32 -5.11 2.62
N LEU A 186 -17.86 -6.29 2.27
CA LEU A 186 -18.66 -7.12 3.17
C LEU A 186 -17.83 -7.68 4.33
N ALA A 187 -16.49 -7.70 4.20
CA ALA A 187 -15.61 -8.12 5.28
C ALA A 187 -15.71 -7.21 6.51
N MET A 188 -16.18 -5.96 6.36
CA MET A 188 -16.41 -5.04 7.47
C MET A 188 -17.49 -5.54 8.44
N LEU A 189 -18.37 -6.48 8.04
CA LEU A 189 -19.48 -6.96 8.87
C LEU A 189 -19.05 -7.70 10.15
N SER A 190 -17.83 -8.26 10.19
CA SER A 190 -17.31 -8.88 11.40
C SER A 190 -15.79 -8.84 11.46
N ARG A 191 -15.23 -8.87 12.68
CA ARG A 191 -13.77 -8.89 12.86
C ARG A 191 -13.09 -10.11 12.22
N PRO A 192 -13.60 -11.34 12.38
CA PRO A 192 -12.99 -12.50 11.74
C PRO A 192 -13.01 -12.42 10.21
N ALA A 193 -14.12 -11.93 9.62
CA ALA A 193 -14.22 -11.76 8.17
C ALA A 193 -13.21 -10.73 7.65
N LEU A 194 -13.04 -9.59 8.34
CA LEU A 194 -12.04 -8.58 7.96
C LEU A 194 -10.62 -9.13 8.05
N LEU A 195 -10.27 -9.84 9.13
CA LEU A 195 -8.94 -10.44 9.27
C LEU A 195 -8.66 -11.48 8.18
N ALA A 196 -9.64 -12.34 7.85
CA ALA A 196 -9.51 -13.31 6.77
C ALA A 196 -9.34 -12.63 5.41
N ALA A 197 -10.14 -11.59 5.12
CA ALA A 197 -10.04 -10.84 3.88
C ALA A 197 -8.69 -10.13 3.75
N LEU A 198 -8.19 -9.49 4.82
CA LEU A 198 -6.86 -8.88 4.83
C LEU A 198 -5.74 -9.90 4.64
N ALA A 199 -5.85 -11.10 5.23
CA ALA A 199 -4.87 -12.17 5.02
C ALA A 199 -4.85 -12.67 3.57
N ILE A 200 -6.03 -12.82 2.94
CA ILE A 200 -6.15 -13.19 1.53
C ILE A 200 -5.56 -12.08 0.64
N ALA A 201 -5.88 -10.82 0.91
CA ALA A 201 -5.35 -9.67 0.17
C ALA A 201 -3.82 -9.55 0.30
N ALA A 202 -3.27 -9.74 1.50
CA ALA A 202 -1.82 -9.77 1.73
C ALA A 202 -1.16 -10.91 0.96
N SER A 203 -1.77 -12.10 0.96
CA SER A 203 -1.28 -13.26 0.21
C SER A 203 -1.31 -13.02 -1.30
N PHE A 204 -2.34 -12.34 -1.80
CA PHE A 204 -2.41 -11.92 -3.20
C PHE A 204 -1.30 -10.92 -3.56
N HIS A 205 -1.08 -9.90 -2.72
CA HIS A 205 0.02 -8.95 -2.94
C HIS A 205 1.39 -9.61 -2.85
N LEU A 206 1.56 -10.59 -1.94
CA LEU A 206 2.79 -11.37 -1.84
C LEU A 206 3.02 -12.21 -3.10
N ALA A 207 1.98 -12.88 -3.59
CA ALA A 207 2.04 -13.62 -4.84
C ALA A 207 2.46 -12.68 -5.98
N ASN A 208 1.90 -11.47 -6.07
CA ASN A 208 2.31 -10.50 -7.07
C ASN A 208 3.76 -10.02 -6.92
N ALA A 209 4.25 -9.86 -5.68
CA ALA A 209 5.65 -9.54 -5.41
C ALA A 209 6.58 -10.66 -5.89
N CYS A 210 6.28 -11.91 -5.53
CA CYS A 210 7.10 -13.07 -5.90
C CYS A 210 7.04 -13.40 -7.40
N LEU A 211 5.85 -13.29 -8.01
CA LEU A 211 5.60 -13.70 -9.39
C LEU A 211 5.94 -12.59 -10.40
N PHE A 212 5.68 -11.33 -10.06
CA PHE A 212 5.80 -10.21 -11.00
C PHE A 212 6.81 -9.15 -10.55
N GLY A 213 7.51 -9.35 -9.42
CA GLY A 213 8.49 -8.39 -8.91
C GLY A 213 7.88 -7.10 -8.34
N LEU A 214 6.57 -7.10 -8.05
CA LEU A 214 5.84 -5.94 -7.54
C LEU A 214 6.05 -5.69 -6.03
N ASN A 215 7.31 -5.73 -5.59
CA ASN A 215 7.71 -5.73 -4.18
C ASN A 215 7.20 -4.51 -3.39
N ARG A 216 7.24 -3.32 -4.01
CA ARG A 216 6.79 -2.07 -3.38
C ARG A 216 5.31 -2.10 -3.04
N PHE A 217 4.51 -2.77 -3.87
CA PHE A 217 3.07 -2.84 -3.72
C PHE A 217 2.71 -3.63 -2.45
N PHE A 218 3.40 -4.75 -2.20
CA PHE A 218 3.16 -5.58 -1.01
C PHE A 218 3.28 -4.80 0.30
N TRP A 219 4.42 -4.15 0.52
CA TRP A 219 4.69 -3.46 1.79
C TRP A 219 3.77 -2.25 2.00
N ILE A 220 3.55 -1.45 0.96
CA ILE A 220 2.73 -0.24 1.05
C ILE A 220 1.28 -0.55 1.37
N TRP A 221 0.70 -1.60 0.77
CA TRP A 221 -0.71 -1.92 1.02
C TRP A 221 -0.94 -2.49 2.41
N ILE A 222 -0.04 -3.34 2.89
CA ILE A 222 -0.13 -3.90 4.25
C ILE A 222 0.06 -2.81 5.31
N ALA A 223 0.91 -1.82 5.06
CA ALA A 223 1.10 -0.70 5.97
C ALA A 223 -0.21 0.04 6.30
N ALA A 224 -1.18 0.04 5.38
CA ALA A 224 -2.48 0.67 5.59
C ALA A 224 -3.47 -0.17 6.41
N TYR A 225 -3.23 -1.47 6.66
CA TYR A 225 -4.19 -2.37 7.31
C TYR A 225 -4.64 -1.92 8.71
N PRO A 226 -3.77 -1.37 9.58
CA PRO A 226 -4.20 -0.89 10.89
C PRO A 226 -5.27 0.21 10.80
N SER A 227 -5.24 1.03 9.75
CA SER A 227 -6.27 2.08 9.55
C SER A 227 -7.67 1.51 9.34
N LEU A 228 -7.80 0.42 8.58
CA LEU A 228 -9.09 -0.22 8.34
C LEU A 228 -9.56 -1.04 9.54
N LEU A 229 -8.64 -1.69 10.25
CA LEU A 229 -8.93 -2.39 11.50
C LEU A 229 -9.43 -1.42 12.59
N TRP A 230 -8.81 -0.25 12.70
CA TRP A 230 -9.28 0.82 13.58
C TRP A 230 -10.63 1.38 13.13
N LEU A 231 -10.81 1.63 11.83
CA LEU A 231 -12.07 2.15 11.31
C LEU A 231 -13.24 1.19 11.58
N GLN A 232 -13.03 -0.12 11.45
CA GLN A 232 -14.05 -1.10 11.81
C GLN A 232 -14.41 -1.00 13.30
N ASP A 233 -13.41 -0.98 14.18
CA ASP A 233 -13.62 -0.87 15.63
C ASP A 233 -14.32 0.45 15.98
N ARG A 234 -14.03 1.54 15.26
CA ARG A 234 -14.66 2.85 15.47
C ARG A 234 -16.13 2.91 15.05
N LEU A 235 -16.52 2.13 14.04
CA LEU A 235 -17.87 2.13 13.47
C LEU A 235 -18.80 1.09 14.11
N LEU A 236 -18.26 -0.06 14.53
CA LEU A 236 -19.05 -1.21 15.02
C LEU A 236 -18.79 -1.56 16.49
N GLY A 237 -17.78 -0.96 17.11
CA GLY A 237 -17.40 -1.17 18.52
C GLY A 237 -17.99 -0.16 19.48
#